data_AF-A0A4W3JNY9-F1
#
_entry.id   AF-A0A4W3JNY9-F1
#
_cell.length_a   1.000
_cell.length_b   1.000
_cell.length_c   1.000
_cell.angle_alpha   90.00
_cell.angle_beta   90.00
_cell.angle_gamma   90.00
#
_symmetry.space_group_name_H-M   'P 1'
#
loop_
_entity.id
_entity.type
_entity.pdbx_description
1 polymer ?
#
loop_
_entity_poly.entity_id
_entity_poly.type
_entity_poly.pdbx_seq_one_letter_code
_entity_poly.pdbx_strand_id
1 'polypeptide(L)'
;MKHLPIPEYTGNSGRLNLVSRLPAESARAQLGLRVSCAYALTPENCGVGSRNISSQTFDTVNLLAHSEERLEGDNVDAFALRRLTDSGDRLGAVWHIFAAQDTERIREFLLKVRWRGGQDPPRLFDRDQGWYLDEHLRRRLKEECGVQSITVLQFQGDAVLIPATALHQVRWGE
;
A
#
# COMPACT_ATOMS: atom_id res chain seq x y z
N MET A 1 -22.55 -2.72 -6.20
CA MET A 1 -21.26 -2.08 -6.57
C MET A 1 -21.44 -1.20 -7.82
N LYS A 2 -22.26 -0.14 -7.78
CA LYS A 2 -22.52 0.73 -8.95
C LYS A 2 -21.52 1.88 -9.12
N HIS A 3 -20.67 2.11 -8.12
CA HIS A 3 -19.78 3.27 -8.03
C HIS A 3 -18.30 2.88 -7.99
N LEU A 4 -17.94 1.65 -8.39
CA LEU A 4 -16.54 1.27 -8.47
C LEU A 4 -15.87 1.99 -9.65
N PRO A 5 -14.63 2.48 -9.48
CA PRO A 5 -13.89 3.08 -10.57
C PRO A 5 -13.51 2.02 -11.59
N ILE A 6 -13.49 2.38 -12.87
CA ILE A 6 -13.14 1.48 -13.98
C ILE A 6 -13.95 0.15 -13.91
N PRO A 7 -15.28 0.22 -14.03
CA PRO A 7 -16.18 -0.92 -13.80
C PRO A 7 -15.91 -2.11 -14.73
N GLU A 8 -15.26 -1.88 -15.87
CA GLU A 8 -14.82 -2.93 -16.79
C GLU A 8 -13.80 -3.89 -16.16
N TYR A 9 -12.98 -3.41 -15.23
CA TYR A 9 -11.94 -4.16 -14.52
C TYR A 9 -12.37 -4.56 -13.10
N THR A 10 -13.05 -3.66 -12.38
CA THR A 10 -13.34 -3.83 -10.95
C THR A 10 -14.74 -4.38 -10.67
N GLY A 11 -15.68 -4.25 -11.62
CA GLY A 11 -17.05 -4.70 -11.47
C GLY A 11 -17.18 -6.23 -11.54
N ASN A 12 -18.14 -6.80 -10.81
CA ASN A 12 -18.45 -8.24 -10.84
C ASN A 12 -18.92 -8.73 -12.22
N SER A 13 -19.42 -7.84 -13.07
CA SER A 13 -19.80 -8.13 -14.47
C SER A 13 -18.87 -7.43 -15.46
N GLY A 14 -17.68 -7.00 -15.00
CA GLY A 14 -16.71 -6.30 -15.81
C GLY A 14 -16.16 -7.21 -16.91
N ARG A 15 -16.18 -6.73 -18.16
CA ARG A 15 -15.73 -7.55 -19.31
C ARG A 15 -14.26 -7.96 -19.22
N LEU A 16 -13.43 -7.19 -18.51
CA LEU A 16 -12.00 -7.44 -18.32
C LEU A 16 -11.70 -8.06 -16.94
N ASN A 17 -12.72 -8.21 -16.08
CA ASN A 17 -12.59 -8.89 -14.80
C ASN A 17 -12.67 -10.41 -15.01
N LEU A 18 -11.53 -11.07 -15.14
CA LEU A 18 -11.48 -12.53 -15.33
C LEU A 18 -12.03 -13.32 -14.14
N VAL A 19 -12.01 -12.74 -12.94
CA VAL A 19 -12.52 -13.41 -11.74
C VAL A 19 -14.02 -13.65 -11.84
N SER A 20 -14.76 -12.80 -12.57
CA SER A 20 -16.19 -12.99 -12.85
C SER A 20 -16.50 -14.23 -13.71
N ARG A 21 -15.49 -14.78 -14.38
CA ARG A 21 -15.59 -15.94 -15.28
C ARG A 21 -15.11 -17.24 -14.64
N LEU A 22 -14.54 -17.17 -13.44
CA LEU A 22 -14.11 -18.35 -12.69
C LEU A 22 -15.31 -19.07 -12.06
N PRO A 23 -15.18 -20.37 -11.72
CA PRO A 23 -16.19 -21.08 -10.95
C PRO A 23 -16.56 -20.32 -9.66
N ALA A 24 -17.83 -20.39 -9.26
CA ALA A 24 -18.38 -19.56 -8.19
C ALA A 24 -17.62 -19.66 -6.86
N GLU A 25 -17.08 -20.84 -6.54
CA GLU A 25 -16.28 -21.06 -5.33
C GLU A 25 -14.93 -20.31 -5.38
N SER A 26 -14.23 -20.37 -6.52
CA SER A 26 -12.96 -19.66 -6.73
C SER A 26 -13.15 -18.15 -6.80
N ALA A 27 -14.21 -17.69 -7.47
CA ALA A 27 -14.53 -16.27 -7.61
C ALA A 27 -14.90 -15.62 -6.27
N ARG A 28 -15.69 -16.33 -5.42
CA ARG A 28 -16.08 -15.84 -4.09
C ARG A 28 -14.91 -15.61 -3.16
N ALA A 29 -13.87 -16.43 -3.23
CA ALA A 29 -12.67 -16.26 -2.41
C ALA A 29 -11.89 -14.98 -2.78
N GLN A 30 -12.03 -14.48 -4.02
CA GLN A 30 -11.22 -13.39 -4.58
C GLN A 30 -11.98 -12.06 -4.71
N LEU A 31 -13.29 -12.07 -4.99
CA LEU A 31 -14.13 -10.87 -5.21
C LEU A 31 -14.72 -10.26 -3.93
N GLY A 32 -14.20 -10.61 -2.76
CA GLY A 32 -14.70 -10.10 -1.48
C GLY A 32 -14.30 -8.64 -1.25
N LEU A 33 -15.28 -7.75 -1.07
CA LEU A 33 -15.03 -6.43 -0.48
C LEU A 33 -14.41 -6.63 0.91
N ARG A 34 -13.26 -6.02 1.15
CA ARG A 34 -12.63 -5.98 2.47
C ARG A 34 -12.67 -4.56 2.99
N VAL A 35 -13.30 -4.38 4.16
CA VAL A 35 -13.30 -3.11 4.87
C VAL A 35 -12.16 -3.14 5.88
N SER A 36 -11.34 -2.09 5.87
CA SER A 36 -10.25 -1.90 6.82
C SER A 36 -10.46 -0.55 7.47
N CYS A 37 -10.52 -0.52 8.79
CA CYS A 37 -10.51 0.70 9.59
C CYS A 37 -9.26 0.65 10.45
N ALA A 38 -8.50 1.73 10.49
CA ALA A 38 -7.33 1.85 11.31
C ALA A 38 -7.33 3.22 11.95
N TYR A 39 -6.88 3.28 13.20
CA TYR A 39 -6.53 4.55 13.79
C TYR A 39 -5.17 4.99 13.29
N ALA A 40 -5.01 6.29 13.33
CA ALA A 40 -3.75 6.96 13.23
C ALA A 40 -2.65 6.38 14.12
N LEU A 41 -1.42 6.50 13.65
CA LEU A 41 -0.26 6.27 14.48
C LEU A 41 0.09 7.58 15.17
N THR A 42 0.23 7.55 16.49
CA THR A 42 0.76 8.69 17.26
C THR A 42 2.18 9.03 16.80
N PRO A 43 2.68 10.27 17.04
CA PRO A 43 4.03 10.69 16.62
C PRO A 43 5.14 9.80 17.20
N GLU A 44 4.87 9.22 18.37
CA GLU A 44 5.72 8.25 19.09
C GLU A 44 5.88 6.93 18.33
N ASN A 45 4.93 6.59 17.46
CA ASN A 45 4.87 5.37 16.65
C ASN A 45 5.08 5.64 15.15
N CYS A 46 5.62 6.79 14.76
CA CYS A 46 5.82 7.17 13.36
C CYS A 46 6.71 6.19 12.54
N GLY A 47 7.48 5.33 13.22
CA GLY A 47 8.28 4.25 12.61
C GLY A 47 7.55 2.91 12.43
N VAL A 48 6.36 2.74 13.00
CA VAL A 48 5.55 1.53 12.87
C VAL A 48 4.54 1.75 11.75
N GLY A 49 4.67 1.06 10.62
CA GLY A 49 3.67 1.15 9.56
C GLY A 49 2.32 0.64 10.02
N SER A 50 1.25 1.38 9.71
CA SER A 50 -0.09 0.89 10.02
C SER A 50 -0.45 -0.35 9.19
N ARG A 51 0.14 -0.48 8.00
CA ARG A 51 0.19 -1.73 7.24
C ARG A 51 1.62 -1.97 6.76
N ASN A 52 2.20 -3.06 7.26
CA ASN A 52 3.51 -3.55 6.86
C ASN A 52 3.59 -3.87 5.36
N ILE A 53 4.81 -3.91 4.83
CA ILE A 53 5.08 -4.28 3.45
C ILE A 53 4.53 -5.68 3.18
N SER A 54 3.64 -5.75 2.20
CA SER A 54 3.01 -7.00 1.77
C SER A 54 2.74 -6.95 0.28
N SER A 55 2.56 -8.11 -0.33
CA SER A 55 2.08 -8.23 -1.70
C SER A 55 0.71 -8.91 -1.70
N GLN A 56 -0.02 -8.72 -2.79
CA GLN A 56 -1.27 -9.41 -3.05
C GLN A 56 -1.12 -10.25 -4.31
N THR A 57 -1.78 -11.40 -4.36
CA THR A 57 -1.73 -12.30 -5.52
C THR A 57 -2.67 -11.87 -6.66
N PHE A 58 -3.45 -10.80 -6.45
CA PHE A 58 -4.46 -10.30 -7.37
C PHE A 58 -4.38 -8.78 -7.43
N ASP A 59 -4.86 -8.20 -8.53
CA ASP A 59 -5.05 -6.77 -8.65
C ASP A 59 -6.12 -6.31 -7.65
N THR A 60 -5.87 -5.20 -6.95
CA THR A 60 -6.84 -4.64 -6.01
C THR A 60 -7.08 -3.17 -6.23
N VAL A 61 -8.28 -2.73 -5.84
CA VAL A 61 -8.64 -1.32 -5.77
C VAL A 61 -8.94 -0.97 -4.31
N ASN A 62 -8.25 0.05 -3.80
CA ASN A 62 -8.38 0.50 -2.42
C ASN A 62 -9.01 1.89 -2.42
N LEU A 63 -10.20 2.01 -1.84
CA LEU A 63 -10.96 3.26 -1.76
C LEU A 63 -10.84 3.84 -0.35
N LEU A 64 -10.37 5.08 -0.24
CA LEU A 64 -10.39 5.79 1.04
C LEU A 64 -11.77 6.45 1.20
N ALA A 65 -12.67 5.77 1.91
CA ALA A 65 -14.03 6.26 2.09
C ALA A 65 -14.12 7.45 3.06
N HIS A 66 -13.29 7.47 4.10
CA HIS A 66 -13.38 8.46 5.17
C HIS A 66 -12.02 8.69 5.84
N SER A 67 -11.75 9.95 6.21
CA SER A 67 -10.60 10.38 7.02
C SER A 67 -11.00 11.57 7.89
N GLU A 68 -10.74 11.51 9.19
CA GLU A 68 -11.13 12.56 10.13
C GLU A 68 -10.09 13.69 10.19
N GLU A 69 -8.81 13.36 10.29
CA GLU A 69 -7.70 14.31 10.41
C GLU A 69 -6.77 14.27 9.17
N ARG A 70 -5.74 15.13 9.20
CA ARG A 70 -4.89 15.47 8.04
C ARG A 70 -3.44 15.09 8.34
N LEU A 71 -2.90 14.20 7.53
CA LEU A 71 -1.48 13.87 7.55
C LEU A 71 -0.59 15.01 7.04
N GLU A 72 0.57 15.14 7.68
CA GLU A 72 1.76 15.72 7.05
C GLU A 72 2.40 14.68 6.13
N GLY A 73 2.48 15.01 4.84
CA GLY A 73 3.04 14.10 3.83
C GLY A 73 4.56 14.03 3.93
N ASP A 74 5.12 12.82 3.91
CA ASP A 74 6.57 12.63 3.78
C ASP A 74 6.99 12.83 2.32
N ASN A 75 8.01 13.67 2.10
CA ASN A 75 8.70 13.84 0.81
C ASN A 75 7.71 14.00 -0.36
N VAL A 76 6.89 15.06 -0.26
CA VAL A 76 5.73 15.27 -1.11
C VAL A 76 6.14 15.84 -2.46
N ASP A 77 5.68 15.19 -3.53
CA ASP A 77 5.81 15.72 -4.89
C ASP A 77 5.10 17.08 -5.00
N ALA A 78 5.65 18.01 -5.76
CA ALA A 78 5.12 19.37 -5.93
C ALA A 78 3.65 19.38 -6.39
N PHE A 79 3.24 18.36 -7.16
CA PHE A 79 1.85 18.18 -7.58
C PHE A 79 0.91 17.78 -6.43
N ALA A 80 1.39 16.93 -5.52
CA ALA A 80 0.61 16.49 -4.38
C ALA A 80 0.56 17.56 -3.27
N LEU A 81 1.60 18.41 -3.16
CA LEU A 81 1.57 19.64 -2.36
C LEU A 81 0.48 20.60 -2.83
N ARG A 82 0.26 20.76 -4.15
CA ARG A 82 -0.82 21.60 -4.67
C ARG A 82 -2.20 21.09 -4.26
N ARG A 83 -2.44 19.77 -4.27
CA ARG A 83 -3.70 19.20 -3.76
C ARG A 83 -3.88 19.45 -2.26
N LEU A 84 -2.79 19.39 -1.49
CA LEU A 84 -2.81 19.72 -0.07
C LEU A 84 -3.13 21.21 0.18
N THR A 85 -2.67 22.13 -0.67
CA THR A 85 -2.87 23.58 -0.50
C THR A 85 -4.17 24.11 -1.08
N ASP A 86 -4.64 23.57 -2.21
CA ASP A 86 -5.64 24.25 -3.04
C ASP A 86 -7.08 23.77 -2.79
N SER A 87 -7.30 22.49 -2.45
CA SER A 87 -8.65 21.90 -2.39
C SER A 87 -9.20 21.68 -0.98
N GLY A 88 -8.39 21.88 0.08
CA GLY A 88 -8.80 21.53 1.44
C GLY A 88 -9.04 20.02 1.65
N ASP A 89 -8.59 19.20 0.68
CA ASP A 89 -8.74 17.76 0.71
C ASP A 89 -7.96 17.16 1.89
N ARG A 90 -8.57 16.16 2.54
CA ARG A 90 -7.99 15.47 3.68
C ARG A 90 -7.11 14.33 3.19
N LEU A 91 -5.80 14.45 3.43
CA LEU A 91 -4.84 13.38 3.21
C LEU A 91 -5.01 12.33 4.32
N GLY A 92 -5.51 11.15 3.97
CA GLY A 92 -5.78 10.09 4.95
C GLY A 92 -4.83 8.90 4.87
N ALA A 93 -4.08 8.73 3.79
CA ALA A 93 -3.06 7.69 3.72
C ALA A 93 -1.87 8.04 2.81
N VAL A 94 -0.69 7.56 3.19
CA VAL A 94 0.52 7.54 2.36
C VAL A 94 0.84 6.11 1.99
N TRP A 95 0.96 5.84 0.70
CA TRP A 95 1.35 4.54 0.16
C TRP A 95 2.78 4.60 -0.34
N HIS A 96 3.57 3.58 -0.03
CA HIS A 96 4.82 3.32 -0.72
C HIS A 96 4.67 2.03 -1.51
N ILE A 97 4.74 2.14 -2.84
CA ILE A 97 4.53 1.03 -3.77
C ILE A 97 5.87 0.74 -4.46
N PHE A 98 6.25 -0.53 -4.51
CA PHE A 98 7.46 -1.00 -5.15
C PHE A 98 7.10 -1.87 -6.36
N ALA A 99 7.94 -1.81 -7.39
CA ALA A 99 7.74 -2.61 -8.58
C ALA A 99 7.88 -4.11 -8.26
N ALA A 100 7.02 -4.94 -8.85
CA ALA A 100 7.04 -6.38 -8.63
C ALA A 100 8.40 -7.02 -8.97
N GLN A 101 9.11 -6.48 -9.96
CA GLN A 101 10.45 -6.93 -10.37
C GLN A 101 11.54 -6.73 -9.30
N ASP A 102 11.30 -5.87 -8.31
CA ASP A 102 12.26 -5.55 -7.25
C ASP A 102 12.02 -6.34 -5.97
N THR A 103 11.03 -7.24 -5.98
CA THR A 103 10.65 -8.06 -4.82
C THR A 103 11.83 -8.82 -4.22
N GLU A 104 12.63 -9.50 -5.05
CA GLU A 104 13.79 -10.27 -4.55
C GLU A 104 14.91 -9.36 -4.03
N ARG A 105 15.14 -8.20 -4.66
CA ARG A 105 16.13 -7.22 -4.16
C ARG A 105 15.74 -6.68 -2.78
N ILE A 106 14.45 -6.36 -2.60
CA ILE A 106 13.91 -5.91 -1.32
C ILE A 106 14.03 -7.02 -0.28
N ARG A 107 13.75 -8.27 -0.66
CA ARG A 107 13.88 -9.44 0.20
C ARG A 107 15.31 -9.62 0.71
N GLU A 108 16.30 -9.59 -0.18
CA GLU A 108 17.71 -9.71 0.14
C GLU A 108 18.17 -8.57 1.06
N PHE A 109 17.74 -7.33 0.78
CA PHE A 109 18.01 -6.19 1.62
C PHE A 109 17.47 -6.37 3.05
N LEU A 110 16.21 -6.79 3.20
CA LEU A 110 15.59 -7.02 4.51
C LEU A 110 16.29 -8.15 5.29
N LEU A 111 16.70 -9.22 4.61
CA LEU A 111 17.49 -10.30 5.22
C LEU A 111 18.86 -9.79 5.73
N LYS A 112 19.55 -8.96 4.94
CA LYS A 112 20.84 -8.36 5.31
C LYS A 112 20.70 -7.41 6.51
N VAL A 113 19.63 -6.62 6.57
CA VAL A 113 19.33 -5.75 7.70
C VAL A 113 19.05 -6.56 8.96
N ARG A 114 18.29 -7.66 8.88
CA ARG A 114 18.00 -8.56 10.03
C ARG A 114 19.22 -9.29 10.56
N TRP A 115 20.15 -9.73 9.72
CA TRP A 115 21.37 -10.41 10.17
C TRP A 115 22.20 -9.57 11.16
N ARG A 116 22.11 -8.23 11.04
CA ARG A 116 22.75 -7.31 12.00
C ARG A 116 21.98 -7.14 13.31
N GLY A 117 20.70 -7.54 13.37
CA GLY A 117 19.79 -7.36 14.50
C GLY A 117 19.41 -8.63 15.28
N GLY A 118 19.89 -9.81 14.87
CA GLY A 118 19.82 -11.05 15.67
C GLY A 118 18.44 -11.68 15.89
N GLN A 119 17.44 -11.42 15.03
CA GLN A 119 16.10 -12.00 15.15
C GLN A 119 15.82 -13.09 14.09
N ASP A 120 15.05 -14.12 14.47
CA ASP A 120 14.57 -15.21 13.58
C ASP A 120 13.82 -14.67 12.34
N PRO A 121 13.82 -15.36 11.19
CA PRO A 121 13.16 -14.88 9.99
C PRO A 121 11.62 -15.05 10.10
N PRO A 122 10.81 -13.98 10.17
CA PRO A 122 9.38 -14.09 9.95
C PRO A 122 9.13 -14.47 8.48
N ARG A 123 7.90 -14.90 8.18
CA ARG A 123 7.45 -15.02 6.79
C ARG A 123 7.56 -13.63 6.14
N LEU A 124 8.59 -13.43 5.31
CA LEU A 124 8.83 -12.17 4.61
C LEU A 124 7.58 -11.82 3.79
N PHE A 125 7.09 -10.58 3.95
CA PHE A 125 5.86 -10.06 3.34
C PHE A 125 4.53 -10.59 3.90
N ASP A 126 4.53 -11.23 5.08
CA ASP A 126 3.29 -11.50 5.82
C ASP A 126 2.73 -10.19 6.38
N ARG A 127 1.41 -10.01 6.33
CA ARG A 127 0.75 -8.76 6.76
C ARG A 127 0.88 -8.54 8.27
N ASP A 128 0.84 -9.63 9.04
CA ASP A 128 0.76 -9.55 10.50
C ASP A 128 2.14 -9.60 11.18
N GLN A 129 3.17 -10.09 10.47
CA GLN A 129 4.55 -10.22 10.97
C GLN A 129 5.59 -9.51 10.07
N GLY A 130 5.10 -8.69 9.13
CA GLY A 130 5.90 -8.01 8.12
C GLY A 130 6.70 -6.84 8.65
N TRP A 131 7.44 -6.21 7.74
CA TRP A 131 8.30 -5.06 8.02
C TRP A 131 7.64 -3.78 7.51
N TYR A 132 7.80 -2.67 8.20
CA TYR A 132 7.57 -1.36 7.60
C TYR A 132 8.91 -0.73 7.25
N LEU A 133 9.10 -0.35 5.98
CA LEU A 133 10.30 0.38 5.59
C LEU A 133 10.09 1.85 5.91
N ASP A 134 10.67 2.32 7.02
CA ASP A 134 10.73 3.74 7.34
C ASP A 134 11.56 4.54 6.33
N GLU A 135 11.65 5.86 6.50
CA GLU A 135 12.40 6.72 5.58
C GLU A 135 13.88 6.34 5.48
N HIS A 136 14.50 5.94 6.60
CA HIS A 136 15.91 5.56 6.65
C HIS A 136 16.17 4.27 5.86
N LEU A 137 15.33 3.25 6.06
CA LEU A 137 15.39 1.98 5.33
C LEU A 137 15.10 2.17 3.84
N ARG A 138 14.13 3.02 3.46
CA ARG A 138 13.87 3.33 2.05
C ARG A 138 15.05 4.04 1.39
N ARG A 139 15.72 4.95 2.09
CA ARG A 139 16.92 5.63 1.59
C ARG A 139 18.06 4.65 1.36
N ARG A 140 18.31 3.77 2.33
CA ARG A 140 19.31 2.69 2.20
C ARG A 140 18.99 1.70 1.10
N LEU A 141 17.72 1.34 0.94
CA LEU A 141 17.27 0.47 -0.16
C LEU A 141 17.58 1.10 -1.53
N LYS A 142 17.40 2.41 -1.66
CA LYS A 142 17.77 3.15 -2.88
C LYS A 142 19.28 3.18 -3.10
N GLU A 143 20.06 3.45 -2.06
CA GLU A 143 21.53 3.55 -2.14
C GLU A 143 22.21 2.19 -2.39
N GLU A 144 21.78 1.14 -1.67
CA GLU A 144 22.41 -0.19 -1.72
C GLU A 144 21.89 -1.07 -2.87
N CYS A 145 20.60 -0.95 -3.22
CA CYS A 145 19.95 -1.84 -4.19
C CYS A 145 19.43 -1.12 -5.44
N GLY A 146 19.49 0.22 -5.48
CA GLY A 146 18.93 1.00 -6.59
C GLY A 146 17.40 0.98 -6.67
N VAL A 147 16.72 0.44 -5.67
CA VAL A 147 15.26 0.28 -5.67
C VAL A 147 14.60 1.49 -5.02
N GLN A 148 13.66 2.11 -5.73
CA GLN A 148 12.91 3.26 -5.22
C GLN A 148 11.41 2.94 -5.17
N SER A 149 10.77 3.29 -4.05
CA SER A 149 9.31 3.28 -3.96
C SER A 149 8.70 4.48 -4.66
N ILE A 150 7.53 4.28 -5.27
CA ILE A 150 6.61 5.36 -5.62
C ILE A 150 5.83 5.73 -4.37
N THR A 151 5.84 7.01 -4.01
CA THR A 151 5.01 7.54 -2.92
C THR A 151 3.70 8.05 -3.50
N VAL A 152 2.58 7.49 -3.06
CA VAL A 152 1.23 7.92 -3.47
C VAL A 152 0.50 8.49 -2.26
N LEU A 153 0.04 9.73 -2.40
CA LEU A 153 -0.81 10.39 -1.41
C LEU A 153 -2.27 10.10 -1.74
N GLN A 154 -2.98 9.45 -0.82
CA GLN A 154 -4.38 9.10 -0.98
C GLN A 154 -5.26 10.03 -0.15
N PHE A 155 -6.09 10.80 -0.85
CA PHE A 155 -7.08 11.69 -0.24
C PHE A 155 -8.43 11.01 -0.12
N GLN A 156 -9.31 11.54 0.73
CA GLN A 156 -10.67 11.00 0.85
C GLN A 156 -11.37 11.00 -0.52
N GLY A 157 -11.94 9.85 -0.89
CA GLY A 157 -12.56 9.61 -2.19
C GLY A 157 -11.61 9.04 -3.26
N ASP A 158 -10.29 9.10 -3.06
CA ASP A 158 -9.34 8.57 -4.03
C ASP A 158 -9.32 7.03 -4.04
N ALA A 159 -9.16 6.49 -5.24
CA ALA A 159 -8.99 5.07 -5.50
C ALA A 159 -7.55 4.75 -5.90
N VAL A 160 -6.88 3.89 -5.14
CA VAL A 160 -5.52 3.41 -5.46
C VAL A 160 -5.63 1.99 -6.02
N LEU A 161 -5.21 1.80 -7.27
CA LEU A 161 -5.10 0.50 -7.91
C LEU A 161 -3.70 -0.08 -7.67
N ILE A 162 -3.64 -1.27 -7.09
CA ILE A 162 -2.39 -1.99 -6.83
C ILE A 162 -2.35 -3.23 -7.73
N PRO A 163 -1.37 -3.33 -8.64
CA PRO A 163 -1.20 -4.52 -9.46
C PRO A 163 -0.87 -5.75 -8.60
N ALA A 164 -1.26 -6.92 -9.09
CA ALA A 164 -0.88 -8.19 -8.52
C ALA A 164 0.66 -8.26 -8.37
N THR A 165 1.11 -8.87 -7.28
CA THR A 165 2.52 -9.05 -6.88
C THR A 165 3.29 -7.79 -6.54
N ALA A 166 2.74 -6.59 -6.75
CA ALA A 166 3.37 -5.35 -6.32
C ALA A 166 3.45 -5.30 -4.78
N LEU A 167 4.64 -5.05 -4.27
CA LEU A 167 4.85 -4.82 -2.84
C LEU A 167 4.38 -3.42 -2.50
N HIS A 168 3.64 -3.30 -1.40
CA HIS A 168 3.16 -2.02 -0.92
C HIS A 168 3.07 -2.00 0.60
N GLN A 169 3.24 -0.82 1.17
CA GLN A 169 3.01 -0.52 2.58
C GLN A 169 2.19 0.76 2.69
N VAL A 170 1.46 0.91 3.79
CA VAL A 170 0.56 2.05 4.01
C VAL A 170 0.78 2.64 5.39
N ARG A 171 0.83 3.97 5.45
CA ARG A 171 0.77 4.77 6.67
C ARG A 171 -0.54 5.55 6.66
N TRP A 172 -1.42 5.31 7.63
CA TRP A 172 -2.67 6.06 7.78
C TRP A 172 -2.46 7.36 8.51
N GLY A 173 -3.39 8.29 8.31
CA GLY A 173 -3.44 9.53 9.03
C GLY A 173 -3.96 9.42 10.44
N GLU A 174 -3.40 10.29 11.29
CA GLU A 174 -4.18 11.06 12.27
C GLU A 174 -5.50 11.44 11.62
#